data_AF-A0A833VYV1-F1
#
_entry.id   AF-A0A833VYV1-F1
#
_cell.length_a   1.000
_cell.length_b   1.000
_cell.length_c   1.000
_cell.angle_alpha   90.00
_cell.angle_beta   90.00
_cell.angle_gamma   90.00
#
_symmetry.space_group_name_H-M   'P 1'
#
loop_
_entity.id
_entity.type
_entity.pdbx_description
1 polymer ?
#
loop_
_entity_poly.entity_id
_entity_poly.type
_entity_poly.pdbx_seq_one_letter_code
_entity_poly.pdbx_strand_id
1 'polypeptide(L)'
;MGEDIATRKRIFFDLSESKHYYMDLPELHNQFVCGSSFGWLFTLDIALNIRMLNPFTRESYDLPRLYFRHQGKLIKCRQHGLVYKVILDGDPNERSDFTVMLIGCYHKKIAFWKQGDSTWTLPLFPYSYHYTRVNDIIFSKGKFYGVVRHQFADQFFFVDVGPDSKLIYTASTSKENSDDSRILQVPSGVQRRIVAHTMGQREGGALL
;
A
#
# COMPACT_ATOMS: atom_id res chain seq x y z
N MET A 1 31.53 22.47 -8.69
CA MET A 1 30.07 22.65 -8.62
C MET A 1 29.60 21.64 -7.57
N GLY A 2 29.32 22.11 -6.35
CA GLY A 2 29.12 21.23 -5.19
C GLY A 2 27.78 20.54 -5.25
N GLU A 3 27.79 19.21 -5.45
CA GLU A 3 26.61 18.40 -5.21
C GLU A 3 26.28 18.46 -3.71
N ASP A 4 25.03 18.82 -3.43
CA ASP A 4 24.54 19.12 -2.10
C ASP A 4 24.57 17.87 -1.18
N ILE A 5 25.61 17.80 -0.35
CA ILE A 5 25.83 16.79 0.70
C ILE A 5 24.61 16.71 1.65
N ALA A 6 23.78 17.76 1.73
CA ALA A 6 22.56 17.77 2.53
C ALA A 6 21.49 16.77 2.06
N THR A 7 21.54 16.29 0.81
CA THR A 7 20.50 15.41 0.24
C THR A 7 20.66 13.93 0.59
N ARG A 8 21.77 13.51 1.21
CA ARG A 8 22.07 12.10 1.55
C ARG A 8 21.80 11.73 3.00
N LYS A 9 21.82 12.71 3.91
CA LYS A 9 21.47 12.49 5.32
C LYS A 9 19.96 12.34 5.47
N ARG A 10 19.56 11.39 6.31
CA ARG A 10 18.19 11.18 6.75
C ARG A 10 18.15 11.28 8.26
N ILE A 11 17.05 11.83 8.75
CA ILE A 11 16.80 12.03 10.19
C ILE A 11 15.81 10.98 10.64
N PHE A 12 16.14 10.29 11.72
CA PHE A 12 15.25 9.35 12.39
C PHE A 12 15.03 9.81 13.83
N PHE A 13 13.83 9.58 14.33
CA PHE A 13 13.50 9.86 15.73
C PHE A 13 13.28 8.54 16.46
N ASP A 14 14.09 8.29 17.48
CA ASP A 14 13.91 7.16 18.37
C ASP A 14 12.87 7.51 19.43
N LEU A 15 11.76 6.77 19.45
CA LEU A 15 10.67 6.98 20.40
C LEU A 15 11.03 6.57 21.84
N SER A 16 11.93 5.59 22.00
CA SER A 16 12.34 5.08 23.31
C SER A 16 13.29 6.05 24.01
N GLU A 17 14.22 6.63 23.26
CA GLU A 17 15.17 7.61 23.78
C GLU A 17 14.69 9.06 23.66
N SER A 18 13.64 9.30 22.88
CA SER A 18 13.18 10.64 22.49
C SER A 18 14.29 11.51 21.87
N LYS A 19 15.10 10.91 20.97
CA LYS A 19 16.26 11.57 20.34
C LYS A 19 16.25 11.48 18.82
N HIS A 20 16.87 12.49 18.20
CA HIS A 20 17.14 12.49 16.76
C HIS A 20 18.50 11.87 16.44
N TYR A 21 18.51 11.02 15.43
CA TYR A 21 19.69 10.39 14.85
C TYR A 21 19.81 10.77 13.39
N TYR A 22 21.06 10.88 12.91
CA TYR A 22 21.37 11.17 11.51
C TYR A 22 22.06 9.97 10.91
N MET A 23 21.61 9.56 9.72
CA MET A 23 22.20 8.46 8.98
C MET A 23 22.37 8.85 7.51
N ASP A 24 23.53 8.57 6.95
CA ASP A 24 23.78 8.74 5.52
C ASP A 24 23.12 7.59 4.74
N LEU A 25 22.05 7.86 4.01
CA LEU A 25 21.31 6.90 3.18
C LEU A 25 21.35 7.32 1.71
N PRO A 26 22.51 7.16 1.03
CA PRO A 26 22.64 7.51 -0.38
C PRO A 26 21.69 6.71 -1.29
N GLU A 27 21.27 5.51 -0.87
CA GLU A 27 20.32 4.64 -1.58
C GLU A 27 18.94 5.29 -1.75
N LEU A 28 18.60 6.24 -0.86
CA LEU A 28 17.35 7.01 -0.93
C LEU A 28 17.48 8.31 -1.74
N HIS A 29 18.62 8.56 -2.37
CA HIS A 29 18.77 9.71 -3.25
C HIS A 29 17.89 9.53 -4.49
N ASN A 30 17.04 10.53 -4.78
CA ASN A 30 16.04 10.50 -5.85
C ASN A 30 15.04 9.32 -5.78
N GLN A 31 14.83 8.78 -4.58
CA GLN A 31 13.81 7.76 -4.30
C GLN A 31 12.64 8.36 -3.53
N PHE A 32 11.42 7.94 -3.86
CA PHE A 32 10.22 8.19 -3.07
C PHE A 32 9.98 7.01 -2.13
N VAL A 33 9.85 7.27 -0.83
CA VAL A 33 9.41 6.25 0.13
C VAL A 33 7.90 6.09 0.00
N CYS A 34 7.42 4.90 -0.36
CA CYS A 34 6.01 4.60 -0.62
C CYS A 34 5.40 3.59 0.37
N GLY A 35 6.18 3.16 1.36
CA GLY A 35 5.72 2.29 2.43
C GLY A 35 6.84 1.89 3.37
N SER A 36 6.47 1.27 4.48
CA SER A 36 7.40 0.68 5.45
C SER A 36 6.76 -0.52 6.14
N SER A 37 7.51 -1.58 6.38
CA SER A 37 7.03 -2.78 7.07
C SER A 37 8.22 -3.60 7.60
N PHE A 38 8.16 -4.10 8.84
CA PHE A 38 9.20 -4.95 9.45
C PHE A 38 10.64 -4.39 9.36
N GLY A 39 10.81 -3.07 9.53
CA GLY A 39 12.12 -2.42 9.42
C GLY A 39 12.57 -2.16 7.97
N TRP A 40 11.82 -2.60 6.97
CA TRP A 40 12.07 -2.34 5.55
C TRP A 40 11.31 -1.10 5.07
N LEU A 41 11.94 -0.34 4.18
CA LEU A 41 11.34 0.75 3.41
C LEU A 41 11.05 0.26 1.99
N PHE A 42 9.89 0.65 1.47
CA PHE A 42 9.58 0.52 0.05
C PHE A 42 9.90 1.84 -0.64
N THR A 43 10.67 1.76 -1.70
CA THR A 43 11.18 2.90 -2.45
C THR A 43 10.76 2.79 -3.91
N LEU A 44 10.49 3.93 -4.52
CA LEU A 44 10.09 4.06 -5.92
C LEU A 44 10.93 5.14 -6.57
N ASP A 45 11.57 4.83 -7.70
CA ASP A 45 12.31 5.82 -8.48
C ASP A 45 11.46 6.44 -9.60
N ILE A 46 12.04 7.42 -10.29
CA ILE A 46 11.41 8.09 -11.45
C ILE A 46 11.12 7.13 -12.62
N ALA A 47 11.84 6.01 -12.71
CA ALA A 47 11.65 4.98 -13.72
C ALA A 47 10.66 3.88 -13.28
N LEU A 48 10.01 4.06 -12.13
CA LEU A 48 9.04 3.15 -11.51
C LEU A 48 9.64 1.81 -11.08
N ASN A 49 10.95 1.77 -10.84
CA ASN A 49 11.56 0.64 -10.15
C ASN A 49 11.15 0.68 -8.69
N ILE A 50 10.69 -0.45 -8.17
CA ILE A 50 10.38 -0.60 -6.75
C ILE A 50 11.51 -1.39 -6.11
N ARG A 51 11.94 -0.92 -4.95
CA ARG A 51 12.95 -1.59 -4.14
C ARG A 51 12.52 -1.65 -2.68
N MET A 52 12.78 -2.79 -2.06
CA MET A 52 12.82 -2.94 -0.60
C MET A 52 14.22 -2.61 -0.12
N LEU A 53 14.33 -1.73 0.89
CA LEU A 53 15.60 -1.33 1.49
C LEU A 53 15.48 -1.41 3.01
N ASN A 54 16.38 -2.14 3.66
CA ASN A 54 16.57 -2.03 5.09
C ASN A 54 17.60 -0.92 5.35
N PRO A 55 17.19 0.23 5.94
CA PRO A 55 18.10 1.36 6.13
C PRO A 55 19.21 1.07 7.15
N PHE A 56 19.02 0.09 8.04
CA PHE A 56 19.97 -0.25 9.11
C PHE A 56 20.99 -1.29 8.65
N THR A 57 20.57 -2.35 7.94
CA THR A 57 21.48 -3.39 7.43
C THR A 57 22.03 -3.07 6.04
N ARG A 58 21.44 -2.11 5.32
CA ARG A 58 21.72 -1.78 3.91
C ARG A 58 21.40 -2.90 2.91
N GLU A 59 20.76 -3.97 3.37
CA GLU A 59 20.23 -4.99 2.48
C GLU A 59 19.11 -4.41 1.62
N SER A 60 19.04 -4.87 0.38
CA SER A 60 18.04 -4.40 -0.57
C SER A 60 17.62 -5.47 -1.56
N TYR A 61 16.35 -5.43 -1.96
CA TYR A 61 15.78 -6.29 -2.98
C TYR A 61 15.06 -5.44 -4.02
N ASP A 62 15.47 -5.59 -5.28
CA ASP A 62 14.73 -5.02 -6.39
C ASP A 62 13.49 -5.88 -6.65
N LEU A 63 12.33 -5.25 -6.65
CA LEU A 63 11.08 -5.89 -7.01
C LEU A 63 10.83 -5.73 -8.51
N PRO A 64 10.03 -6.62 -9.14
CA PRO A 64 9.66 -6.45 -10.53
C PRO A 64 9.03 -5.07 -10.77
N ARG A 65 9.21 -4.52 -11.96
CA ARG A 65 8.54 -3.27 -12.33
C ARG A 65 7.03 -3.46 -12.36
N LEU A 66 6.29 -2.47 -11.85
CA LEU A 66 4.83 -2.49 -11.95
C LEU A 66 4.39 -2.13 -13.35
N TYR A 67 3.84 -3.11 -14.05
CA TYR A 67 3.11 -2.89 -15.29
C TYR A 67 1.66 -3.33 -15.11
N PHE A 68 0.75 -2.38 -15.00
CA PHE A 68 -0.67 -2.71 -15.03
C PHE A 68 -1.13 -2.85 -16.47
N ARG A 69 -1.74 -3.97 -16.81
CA ARG A 69 -2.41 -4.14 -18.11
C ARG A 69 -3.86 -3.69 -17.97
N HIS A 70 -4.31 -2.85 -18.88
CA HIS A 70 -5.72 -2.50 -19.01
C HIS A 70 -6.13 -2.70 -20.48
N GLN A 71 -7.15 -3.53 -20.71
CA GLN A 71 -7.60 -3.90 -22.05
C GLN A 71 -6.45 -4.38 -22.96
N GLY A 72 -5.55 -5.21 -22.42
CA GLY A 72 -4.39 -5.75 -23.15
C GLY A 72 -3.22 -4.79 -23.35
N LYS A 73 -3.37 -3.49 -23.05
CA LYS A 73 -2.28 -2.49 -23.18
C LYS A 73 -1.54 -2.31 -21.86
N LEU A 74 -0.22 -2.23 -21.93
CA LEU A 74 0.62 -1.84 -20.79
C LEU A 74 0.37 -0.37 -20.47
N ILE A 75 -0.25 -0.10 -19.32
CA ILE A 75 -0.34 1.25 -18.79
C ILE A 75 0.96 1.51 -18.04
N LYS A 76 1.80 2.39 -18.61
CA LYS A 76 2.89 3.01 -17.85
C LYS A 76 2.28 3.97 -16.84
N CYS A 77 2.46 3.67 -15.57
CA CYS A 77 2.02 4.51 -14.46
C CYS A 77 2.82 5.83 -14.49
N ARG A 78 2.24 6.96 -14.92
CA ARG A 78 2.96 8.25 -14.92
C ARG A 78 3.00 8.85 -13.51
N GLN A 79 4.14 9.42 -13.15
CA GLN A 79 4.64 9.73 -11.79
C GLN A 79 3.73 10.52 -10.84
N HIS A 80 3.96 10.29 -9.54
CA HIS A 80 3.34 10.84 -8.32
C HIS A 80 1.91 10.34 -8.01
N GLY A 81 1.71 9.78 -6.81
CA GLY A 81 0.42 9.20 -6.37
C GLY A 81 0.14 7.77 -6.87
N LEU A 82 1.18 7.01 -7.24
CA LEU A 82 1.06 5.72 -7.92
C LEU A 82 1.08 4.49 -7.00
N VAL A 83 1.67 4.60 -5.81
CA VAL A 83 1.66 3.55 -4.79
C VAL A 83 1.15 4.22 -3.52
N TYR A 84 -0.03 3.80 -3.09
CA TYR A 84 -0.75 4.37 -1.95
C TYR A 84 -0.38 3.68 -0.64
N LYS A 85 -0.12 2.37 -0.71
CA LYS A 85 0.25 1.56 0.44
C LYS A 85 1.01 0.33 -0.04
N VAL A 86 2.04 -0.06 0.71
CA VAL A 86 2.72 -1.36 0.55
C VAL A 86 2.85 -1.99 1.93
N ILE A 87 2.56 -3.29 2.01
CA ILE A 87 2.68 -4.08 3.25
C ILE A 87 3.24 -5.47 2.95
N LEU A 88 3.76 -6.11 3.99
CA LEU A 88 4.24 -7.49 3.97
C LEU A 88 3.32 -8.39 4.81
N ASP A 89 3.31 -9.69 4.50
CA ASP A 89 2.69 -10.72 5.35
C ASP A 89 3.61 -11.31 6.41
N GLY A 90 4.91 -11.02 6.36
CA GLY A 90 5.90 -11.52 7.30
C GLY A 90 7.19 -10.71 7.27
N ASP A 91 8.01 -10.90 8.30
CA ASP A 91 9.31 -10.24 8.42
C ASP A 91 10.35 -10.90 7.50
N PRO A 92 10.89 -10.19 6.49
CA PRO A 92 11.94 -10.72 5.63
C PRO A 92 13.24 -11.06 6.37
N ASN A 93 13.44 -10.52 7.58
CA ASN A 93 14.59 -10.85 8.42
C ASN A 93 14.44 -12.22 9.11
N GLU A 94 13.22 -12.73 9.27
CA GLU A 94 12.94 -13.99 9.97
C GLU A 94 12.68 -15.15 9.02
N ARG A 95 12.15 -14.88 7.82
CA ARG A 95 11.81 -15.90 6.82
C ARG A 95 12.03 -15.42 5.39
N SER A 96 12.36 -16.37 4.53
CA SER A 96 12.61 -16.12 3.10
C SER A 96 11.36 -16.19 2.23
N ASP A 97 10.20 -16.60 2.76
CA ASP A 97 8.96 -16.79 2.02
C ASP A 97 7.91 -15.77 2.47
N PHE A 98 7.98 -14.57 1.91
CA PHE A 98 7.04 -13.49 2.19
C PHE A 98 6.34 -13.00 0.91
N THR A 99 5.22 -12.31 1.11
CA THR A 99 4.42 -11.69 0.07
C THR A 99 4.39 -10.18 0.27
N VAL A 100 4.68 -9.44 -0.79
CA VAL A 100 4.46 -8.00 -0.86
C VAL A 100 3.08 -7.75 -1.44
N MET A 101 2.25 -6.97 -0.76
CA MET A 101 0.95 -6.49 -1.25
C MET A 101 1.00 -4.98 -1.38
N LEU A 102 0.60 -4.45 -2.53
CA LEU A 102 0.50 -3.01 -2.72
C LEU A 102 -0.86 -2.57 -3.23
N ILE A 103 -1.23 -1.35 -2.85
CA ILE A 103 -2.29 -0.55 -3.46
C ILE A 103 -1.60 0.47 -4.36
N GLY A 104 -1.89 0.46 -5.65
CA GLY A 104 -1.28 1.37 -6.62
C GLY A 104 -2.15 1.69 -7.83
N CYS A 105 -1.59 2.44 -8.78
CA CYS A 105 -2.23 2.95 -9.99
C CYS A 105 -3.36 3.98 -9.81
N TYR A 106 -3.75 4.59 -10.94
CA TYR A 106 -4.79 5.62 -11.09
C TYR A 106 -6.16 5.25 -10.48
N HIS A 107 -6.39 3.97 -10.16
CA HIS A 107 -7.65 3.47 -9.59
C HIS A 107 -7.48 2.74 -8.25
N LYS A 108 -6.35 2.91 -7.53
CA LYS A 108 -6.06 2.21 -6.28
C LYS A 108 -6.34 0.69 -6.40
N LYS A 109 -5.75 0.06 -7.42
CA LYS A 109 -5.79 -1.39 -7.63
C LYS A 109 -4.75 -2.07 -6.77
N ILE A 110 -4.87 -3.38 -6.65
CA ILE A 110 -3.93 -4.15 -5.85
C ILE A 110 -3.14 -5.10 -6.72
N ALA A 111 -1.91 -5.33 -6.31
CA ALA A 111 -1.02 -6.32 -6.89
C ALA A 111 -0.26 -6.97 -5.75
N PHE A 112 0.10 -8.25 -5.92
CA PHE A 112 0.99 -8.92 -5.00
C PHE A 112 2.15 -9.58 -5.74
N TRP A 113 3.21 -9.81 -4.99
CA TRP A 113 4.42 -10.48 -5.43
C TRP A 113 4.91 -11.38 -4.31
N LYS A 114 5.11 -12.66 -4.59
CA LYS A 114 5.76 -13.56 -3.64
C LYS A 114 7.26 -13.51 -3.88
N GLN A 115 8.04 -13.68 -2.81
CA GLN A 115 9.48 -13.76 -2.92
C GLN A 115 9.87 -14.83 -3.96
N GLY A 116 10.62 -14.40 -4.98
CA GLY A 116 11.08 -15.26 -6.09
C GLY A 116 10.20 -15.23 -7.34
N ASP A 117 9.02 -14.61 -7.30
CA ASP A 117 8.20 -14.43 -8.51
C ASP A 117 8.90 -13.49 -9.51
N SER A 118 8.73 -13.72 -10.80
CA SER A 118 9.32 -12.87 -11.85
C SER A 118 8.50 -11.61 -12.17
N THR A 119 7.24 -11.58 -11.75
CA THR A 119 6.30 -10.49 -12.03
C THR A 119 5.26 -10.36 -10.92
N TRP A 120 4.60 -9.21 -10.86
CA TRP A 120 3.42 -9.01 -10.02
C TRP A 120 2.21 -9.79 -10.55
N THR A 121 1.43 -10.34 -9.64
CA THR A 121 0.11 -10.92 -9.92
C THR A 121 -0.99 -9.94 -9.54
N LEU A 122 -1.97 -9.79 -10.44
CA LEU A 122 -3.17 -9.00 -10.21
C LEU A 122 -4.31 -9.95 -9.81
N PRO A 123 -4.82 -9.89 -8.57
CA PRO A 123 -5.98 -10.68 -8.19
C PRO A 123 -7.20 -10.38 -9.07
N LEU A 124 -8.03 -11.40 -9.30
CA LEU A 124 -9.27 -11.23 -10.04
C LEU A 124 -10.26 -10.33 -9.29
N PHE A 125 -10.73 -9.28 -9.97
CA PHE A 125 -11.80 -8.40 -9.50
C PHE A 125 -13.13 -8.83 -10.14
N PRO A 126 -14.18 -9.14 -9.35
CA PRO A 126 -15.49 -9.50 -9.92
C PRO A 126 -16.27 -8.29 -10.46
N TYR A 127 -15.88 -7.07 -10.08
CA TYR A 127 -16.49 -5.84 -10.58
C TYR A 127 -15.66 -5.22 -11.71
N SER A 128 -16.31 -4.44 -12.56
CA SER A 128 -15.63 -3.74 -13.65
C SER A 128 -14.55 -2.79 -13.14
N TYR A 129 -13.46 -2.72 -13.92
CA TYR A 129 -12.21 -2.05 -13.55
C TYR A 129 -12.37 -0.55 -13.23
N HIS A 130 -13.40 0.12 -13.74
CA HIS A 130 -13.51 1.58 -13.69
C HIS A 130 -14.20 2.14 -12.46
N TYR A 131 -14.96 1.32 -11.71
CA TYR A 131 -15.80 1.79 -10.59
C TYR A 131 -15.36 1.28 -9.21
N THR A 132 -14.20 0.60 -9.13
CA THR A 132 -13.66 0.06 -7.88
C THR A 132 -12.36 0.75 -7.49
N ARG A 133 -12.24 1.13 -6.22
CA ARG A 133 -11.00 1.68 -5.64
C ARG A 133 -10.75 1.05 -4.27
N VAL A 134 -9.58 0.43 -4.08
CA VAL A 134 -9.19 -0.12 -2.77
C VAL A 134 -8.67 1.01 -1.91
N ASN A 135 -9.30 1.27 -0.76
CA ASN A 135 -8.90 2.38 0.10
C ASN A 135 -7.80 1.96 1.07
N ASP A 136 -7.86 0.73 1.59
CA ASP A 136 -6.90 0.25 2.56
C ASP A 136 -6.75 -1.28 2.51
N ILE A 137 -5.57 -1.76 2.93
CA ILE A 137 -5.26 -3.18 3.12
C ILE A 137 -4.45 -3.36 4.40
N ILE A 138 -4.76 -4.41 5.16
CA ILE A 138 -3.94 -4.91 6.27
C ILE A 138 -3.63 -6.40 6.08
N PHE A 139 -2.58 -6.89 6.73
CA PHE A 139 -2.34 -8.33 6.89
C PHE A 139 -2.70 -8.74 8.32
N SER A 140 -3.49 -9.79 8.47
CA SER A 140 -3.93 -10.29 9.77
C SER A 140 -4.36 -11.75 9.63
N LYS A 141 -4.15 -12.59 10.65
CA LYS A 141 -4.65 -13.99 10.67
C LYS A 141 -4.37 -14.78 9.37
N GLY A 142 -3.18 -14.61 8.79
CA GLY A 142 -2.77 -15.33 7.58
C GLY A 142 -3.37 -14.81 6.26
N LYS A 143 -4.08 -13.69 6.27
CA LYS A 143 -4.77 -13.16 5.09
C LYS A 143 -4.59 -11.65 4.95
N PHE A 144 -4.63 -11.19 3.70
CA PHE A 144 -4.75 -9.78 3.37
C PHE A 144 -6.22 -9.39 3.37
N TYR A 145 -6.59 -8.46 4.24
CA TYR A 145 -7.93 -7.89 4.32
C TYR A 145 -7.93 -6.49 3.75
N GLY A 146 -8.94 -6.14 2.97
CA GLY A 146 -9.06 -4.83 2.36
C GLY A 146 -10.48 -4.31 2.35
N VAL A 147 -10.57 -3.00 2.16
CA VAL A 147 -11.84 -2.30 1.94
C VAL A 147 -11.81 -1.66 0.56
N VAL A 148 -12.82 -1.98 -0.25
CA VAL A 148 -12.99 -1.48 -1.61
C VAL A 148 -14.26 -0.66 -1.69
N ARG A 149 -14.15 0.53 -2.25
CA ARG A 149 -15.30 1.33 -2.65
C ARG A 149 -15.75 0.88 -4.03
N HIS A 150 -17.00 0.43 -4.14
CA HIS A 150 -17.66 0.22 -5.42
C HIS A 150 -18.87 1.15 -5.51
N GLN A 151 -18.86 2.06 -6.49
CA GLN A 151 -19.86 3.13 -6.63
C GLN A 151 -19.98 3.95 -5.32
N PHE A 152 -21.01 3.69 -4.51
CA PHE A 152 -21.36 4.45 -3.30
C PHE A 152 -21.28 3.63 -2.01
N ALA A 153 -20.80 2.38 -2.05
CA ALA A 153 -20.72 1.52 -0.88
C ALA A 153 -19.32 0.94 -0.73
N ASP A 154 -18.86 0.88 0.51
CA ASP A 154 -17.67 0.12 0.86
C ASP A 154 -18.03 -1.35 1.04
N GLN A 155 -17.12 -2.21 0.61
CA GLN A 155 -17.20 -3.64 0.81
C GLN A 155 -15.87 -4.13 1.37
N PHE A 156 -15.95 -5.07 2.30
CA PHE A 156 -14.79 -5.76 2.84
C PHE A 156 -14.50 -7.01 2.03
N PHE A 157 -13.24 -7.26 1.80
CA PHE A 157 -12.76 -8.48 1.18
C PHE A 157 -11.52 -9.00 1.87
N PHE A 158 -11.19 -10.26 1.62
CA PHE A 158 -9.84 -10.76 1.78
C PHE A 158 -9.34 -11.35 0.46
N VAL A 159 -8.02 -11.44 0.32
CA VAL A 159 -7.37 -12.07 -0.84
C VAL A 159 -6.92 -13.47 -0.45
N ASP A 160 -7.28 -14.45 -1.26
CA ASP A 160 -6.69 -15.79 -1.21
C ASP A 160 -5.45 -15.80 -2.11
N VAL A 161 -4.25 -15.81 -1.53
CA VAL A 161 -3.00 -15.60 -2.29
C VAL A 161 -2.46 -16.93 -2.82
N GLY A 162 -2.83 -17.26 -4.05
CA GLY A 162 -2.40 -18.47 -4.76
C GLY A 162 -2.44 -18.34 -6.29
N PRO A 163 -2.32 -19.46 -7.02
CA PRO A 163 -2.43 -19.47 -8.49
C PRO A 163 -3.74 -18.82 -9.00
N ASP A 164 -4.84 -19.02 -8.27
CA ASP A 164 -6.17 -18.50 -8.62
C ASP A 164 -6.56 -17.26 -7.79
N SER A 165 -5.57 -16.41 -7.48
CA SER A 165 -5.75 -15.28 -6.57
C SER A 165 -6.94 -14.40 -6.95
N LYS A 166 -7.85 -14.22 -5.99
CA LYS A 166 -9.09 -13.46 -6.18
C LYS A 166 -9.52 -12.76 -4.90
N LEU A 167 -10.28 -11.68 -5.07
CA LEU A 167 -10.93 -10.99 -3.95
C LEU A 167 -12.17 -11.78 -3.51
N ILE A 168 -12.23 -12.14 -2.23
CA ILE A 168 -13.38 -12.79 -1.60
C ILE A 168 -14.07 -11.79 -0.69
N TYR A 169 -15.27 -11.38 -1.07
CA TYR A 169 -16.05 -10.37 -0.36
C TYR A 169 -16.75 -10.99 0.86
N THR A 170 -16.72 -10.28 1.98
CA THR A 170 -17.19 -10.79 3.27
C THR A 170 -18.35 -9.99 3.86
N ALA A 171 -18.42 -8.69 3.56
CA ALA A 171 -19.49 -7.82 4.02
C ALA A 171 -19.58 -6.56 3.15
N SER A 172 -20.77 -5.96 3.08
CA SER A 172 -21.01 -4.63 2.52
C SER A 172 -21.49 -3.68 3.62
N THR A 173 -21.18 -2.39 3.48
CA THR A 173 -21.65 -1.35 4.39
C THR A 173 -22.90 -0.65 3.84
N SER A 174 -23.58 0.11 4.70
CA SER A 174 -24.55 1.13 4.28
C SER A 174 -23.95 2.07 3.23
N LYS A 175 -24.82 2.62 2.37
CA LYS A 175 -24.45 3.65 1.39
C LYS A 175 -24.15 4.96 2.14
N GLU A 176 -22.89 5.16 2.47
CA GLU A 176 -22.42 6.39 3.10
C GLU A 176 -21.39 7.07 2.18
N ASN A 177 -21.50 8.40 2.08
CA ASN A 177 -20.49 9.21 1.42
C ASN A 177 -19.20 9.15 2.25
N SER A 178 -18.20 8.48 1.69
CA SER A 178 -16.91 8.26 2.33
C SER A 178 -15.88 8.07 1.23
N ASP A 179 -15.05 9.08 1.03
CA ASP A 179 -13.96 8.99 0.06
C ASP A 179 -12.74 8.26 0.64
N ASP A 180 -12.72 8.07 1.96
CA ASP A 180 -11.55 7.53 2.65
C ASP A 180 -11.92 6.63 3.83
N SER A 181 -11.87 5.31 3.61
CA SER A 181 -12.04 4.29 4.65
C SER A 181 -10.75 3.56 4.97
N ARG A 182 -10.60 3.16 6.24
CA ARG A 182 -9.43 2.46 6.77
C ARG A 182 -9.85 1.25 7.59
N ILE A 183 -8.99 0.24 7.63
CA ILE A 183 -9.18 -0.94 8.49
C ILE A 183 -8.23 -0.80 9.68
N LEU A 184 -8.81 -0.79 10.87
CA LEU A 184 -8.08 -0.89 12.12
C LEU A 184 -8.11 -2.33 12.62
N GLN A 185 -6.94 -2.83 12.99
CA GLN A 185 -6.81 -4.02 13.80
C GLN A 185 -6.74 -3.60 15.27
N VAL A 186 -7.75 -3.97 16.06
CA VAL A 186 -7.72 -3.72 17.51
C VAL A 186 -6.97 -4.85 18.24
N PRO A 187 -6.46 -4.63 19.48
CA PRO A 187 -5.67 -5.63 20.21
C PRO A 187 -6.35 -7.01 20.37
N SER A 188 -7.68 -7.05 20.40
CA SER A 188 -8.45 -8.32 20.41
C SER A 188 -8.39 -9.11 19.10
N GLY A 189 -7.69 -8.60 18.08
CA GLY A 189 -7.63 -9.20 16.73
C GLY A 189 -8.91 -9.02 15.91
N VAL A 190 -9.88 -8.24 16.41
CA VAL A 190 -11.07 -7.82 15.65
C VAL A 190 -10.67 -6.71 14.67
N GLN A 191 -11.23 -6.76 13.47
CA GLN A 191 -11.03 -5.72 12.46
C GLN A 191 -12.22 -4.76 12.49
N ARG A 192 -11.95 -3.45 12.52
CA ARG A 192 -12.97 -2.39 12.50
C ARG A 192 -12.71 -1.45 11.34
N ARG A 193 -13.76 -0.97 10.67
CA ARG A 193 -13.65 0.13 9.69
C ARG A 193 -13.77 1.46 10.39
N ILE A 194 -12.94 2.39 9.99
CA ILE A 194 -13.13 3.81 10.24
C ILE A 194 -13.31 4.52 8.91
N VAL A 195 -14.17 5.52 8.93
CA VAL A 195 -14.50 6.38 7.79
C VAL A 195 -14.09 7.79 8.17
N ALA A 196 -13.28 8.44 7.32
CA ALA A 196 -13.13 9.88 7.37
C ALA A 196 -14.24 10.53 6.52
N HIS A 197 -15.00 11.44 7.11
CA HIS A 197 -15.89 12.33 6.38
C HIS A 197 -15.10 13.59 5.99
N THR A 198 -14.97 13.86 4.70
CA THR A 198 -14.41 15.13 4.23
C THR A 198 -15.42 16.22 4.54
N MET A 199 -15.12 17.11 5.49
CA MET A 199 -15.98 18.26 5.79
C MET A 199 -16.15 19.12 4.54
N GLY A 200 -17.36 19.11 3.97
CA GLY A 200 -17.59 19.75 2.69
C GLY A 200 -19.02 19.69 2.18
N GLN A 201 -20.04 19.52 3.02
CA GLN A 201 -21.39 20.03 2.74
C GLN A 201 -21.98 20.57 4.04
N ARG A 202 -22.28 21.87 4.04
CA ARG A 202 -23.10 22.52 5.08
C ARG A 202 -24.37 21.69 5.23
N GLU A 203 -24.64 21.21 6.43
CA GLU A 203 -25.95 20.70 6.80
C GLU A 203 -26.94 21.86 6.67
N GLY A 204 -27.60 21.94 5.52
CA GLY A 204 -28.88 22.64 5.38
C GLY A 204 -29.96 21.76 5.99
N GLY A 205 -29.95 21.61 7.32
CA GLY A 205 -31.01 20.96 8.08
C GLY A 205 -31.85 22.02 8.76
N ALA A 206 -33.11 22.15 8.33
CA ALA A 206 -34.09 23.03 8.94
C ALA A 206 -34.28 22.71 10.43
N LEU A 207 -34.26 23.76 11.25
CA LEU A 207 -34.80 23.73 12.61
C LEU A 207 -36.31 23.43 12.54
N LEU A 208 -36.74 22.40 13.27
CA LEU A 208 -38.01 22.44 13.97
C LEU A 208 -37.75 22.92 15.40
#